data_AF-A0A6N2EG27-F1
#
_entry.id   AF-A0A6N2EG27-F1
#
_cell.length_a   1.000
_cell.length_b   1.000
_cell.length_c   1.000
_cell.angle_alpha   90.00
_cell.angle_beta   90.00
_cell.angle_gamma   90.00
#
_symmetry.space_group_name_H-M   'P 1'
#
loop_
_entity.id
_entity.type
_entity.pdbx_description
1 polymer ?
#
loop_
_entity_poly.entity_id
_entity_poly.type
_entity_poly.pdbx_seq_one_letter_code
_entity_poly.pdbx_strand_id
1 'polypeptide(L)' 'MLLRARLLLASLGGGLLLLLLLCLGAQNLHQRPRLWLGGGSTAPLPAGFLVGVALVVGVISGGCSVALLAGRPDQLPGRE' A
#
# COMPACT_ATOMS: atom_id res chain seq x y z
N MET A 1 1.05 -23.23 12.17
CA MET A 1 0.94 -23.18 10.69
C MET A 1 0.18 -21.95 10.19
N LEU A 2 -0.89 -21.51 10.87
CA LEU A 2 -1.67 -20.30 10.54
C LEU A 2 -0.83 -19.02 10.35
N LEU A 3 0.17 -18.77 11.21
CA LEU A 3 1.04 -17.59 11.07
C LEU A 3 1.84 -17.61 9.75
N ARG A 4 2.38 -18.77 9.38
CA ARG A 4 3.10 -18.95 8.11
C ARG A 4 2.16 -18.74 6.93
N ALA A 5 0.92 -19.24 6.99
CA ALA A 5 -0.08 -19.02 5.95
C ALA A 5 -0.48 -17.54 5.81
N ARG A 6 -0.62 -16.79 6.93
CA ARG A 6 -0.89 -15.34 6.91
C ARG A 6 0.27 -14.55 6.29
N LEU A 7 1.52 -14.90 6.63
CA LEU A 7 2.72 -14.31 6.02
C LEU A 7 2.80 -14.60 4.52
N LEU A 8 2.45 -15.83 4.12
CA LEU A 8 2.44 -16.26 2.73
C LEU A 8 1.37 -15.51 1.93
N LEU A 9 0.14 -15.42 2.45
CA LEU A 9 -0.95 -14.64 1.86
C LEU A 9 -0.61 -13.15 1.78
N ALA A 10 0.01 -12.57 2.80
CA ALA A 10 0.45 -11.18 2.79
C ALA A 10 1.52 -10.95 1.71
N SER A 11 2.48 -11.87 1.57
CA SER A 11 3.52 -11.78 0.54
C SER A 11 2.96 -11.98 -0.87
N LEU A 12 2.06 -12.95 -1.06
CA LEU A 12 1.39 -13.19 -2.34
C LEU A 12 0.51 -12.00 -2.74
N GLY A 13 -0.26 -11.48 -1.79
CA GLY A 13 -1.09 -10.29 -1.96
C GLY A 13 -0.25 -9.08 -2.31
N GLY A 14 0.84 -8.82 -1.57
CA GLY A 14 1.79 -7.75 -1.86
C GLY A 14 2.44 -7.88 -3.24
N GLY A 15 2.88 -9.09 -3.62
CA GLY A 15 3.45 -9.36 -4.94
C GLY A 15 2.47 -9.15 -6.09
N LEU A 16 1.23 -9.64 -5.96
CA LEU A 16 0.16 -9.43 -6.95
C LEU A 16 -0.18 -7.93 -7.09
N LEU A 17 -0.19 -7.21 -5.96
CA LEU A 17 -0.44 -5.77 -5.92
C LEU A 17 0.67 -5.00 -6.65
N LEU A 18 1.93 -5.35 -6.42
CA LEU A 18 3.09 -4.79 -7.15
C LEU A 18 3.05 -5.11 -8.64
N LEU A 19 2.62 -6.32 -9.02
CA LEU A 19 2.46 -6.70 -10.42
C LEU A 19 1.34 -5.90 -11.10
N LEU A 20 0.19 -5.74 -10.43
CA LEU A 20 -0.91 -4.89 -10.91
C LEU A 20 -0.47 -3.44 -11.08
N LEU A 21 0.29 -2.91 -10.12
CA LEU A 21 0.90 -1.58 -10.18
C LEU A 21 1.79 -1.39 -11.40
N LEU A 22 2.67 -2.37 -11.68
CA LEU A 22 3.54 -2.35 -12.84
C LEU A 22 2.74 -2.42 -14.14
N CYS A 23 1.74 -3.30 -14.21
CA CYS A 23 0.84 -3.41 -15.36
C CYS A 23 0.01 -2.15 -15.59
N LEU A 24 -0.51 -1.51 -14.54
CA LEU A 24 -1.25 -0.26 -14.65
C LEU A 24 -0.33 0.89 -15.05
N GLY A 25 0.90 0.89 -14.52
CA GLY A 25 1.99 1.78 -14.89
C GLY A 25 2.32 1.74 -16.38
N ALA A 26 2.50 0.53 -16.91
CA ALA A 26 2.82 0.27 -18.31
C ALA A 26 1.68 0.57 -19.29
N GLN A 27 0.42 0.46 -18.85
CA GLN A 27 -0.74 0.72 -19.70
C GLN A 27 -1.08 2.20 -19.83
N ASN A 28 -0.63 3.06 -18.91
CA ASN A 28 -1.10 4.45 -18.80
C ASN A 28 -0.01 5.51 -19.00
N LEU A 29 1.03 5.22 -19.81
CA LEU A 29 2.08 6.21 -20.15
C LEU A 29 1.57 7.37 -21.03
N HIS A 30 0.45 7.20 -21.72
CA HIS A 30 -0.04 8.22 -22.64
C HIS A 30 -0.84 9.32 -21.91
N GLN A 31 -1.58 8.96 -20.87
CA GLN A 31 -2.33 9.90 -20.06
C GLN A 31 -1.42 10.56 -19.04
N ARG A 32 -1.26 11.89 -19.16
CA ARG A 32 -0.41 12.69 -18.28
C ARG A 32 -1.21 13.77 -17.55
N PRO A 33 -2.07 13.39 -16.59
CA PRO A 33 -2.81 14.35 -15.78
C PRO A 33 -1.86 15.29 -15.03
N ARG A 34 -2.26 16.56 -14.93
CA ARG A 34 -1.66 17.52 -14.00
C ARG A 34 -2.48 17.51 -12.71
N LEU A 35 -1.80 17.41 -11.58
CA LEU A 35 -2.45 17.52 -10.27
C LEU A 35 -2.37 18.96 -9.80
N TRP A 36 -3.33 19.34 -8.97
CA TRP A 36 -3.27 20.57 -8.20
C TRP A 36 -2.90 20.22 -6.77
N LEU A 37 -1.69 20.56 -6.35
CA LEU A 37 -1.19 20.32 -4.99
C LEU A 37 -1.15 21.67 -4.26
N GLY A 38 -2.27 22.04 -3.65
CA GLY A 38 -2.41 23.22 -2.81
C GLY A 38 -2.15 24.55 -3.51
N GLY A 39 -0.86 24.91 -3.66
CA GLY A 39 -0.39 26.20 -4.18
C GLY A 39 0.01 26.22 -5.66
N GLY A 40 -0.14 25.11 -6.40
CA GLY A 40 0.21 25.09 -7.82
C GLY A 40 -0.12 23.78 -8.53
N SER A 41 -0.03 23.82 -9.86
CA SER A 41 -0.19 22.64 -10.71
C SER A 41 1.14 21.92 -10.88
N THR A 42 1.15 20.60 -10.72
CA THR A 42 2.33 19.78 -10.97
C THR A 42 2.69 19.73 -12.45
N ALA A 43 3.93 19.35 -12.74
CA ALA A 43 4.27 18.84 -14.06
C ALA A 43 3.34 17.68 -14.45
N PRO A 44 3.04 17.46 -15.74
CA PRO A 44 2.19 16.38 -16.19
C PRO A 44 2.82 15.02 -15.83
N LEU A 45 2.23 14.32 -14.86
CA LEU A 45 2.74 13.04 -14.35
C LEU A 45 2.03 11.88 -15.05
N PRO A 46 2.71 10.77 -15.35
CA PRO A 46 2.05 9.58 -15.88
C PRO A 46 0.98 9.08 -14.90
N ALA A 47 -0.22 8.74 -15.39
CA ALA A 47 -1.29 8.21 -14.54
C ALA A 47 -0.85 6.93 -13.79
N GLY A 48 0.03 6.14 -14.39
CA GLY A 48 0.70 5.02 -13.76
C GLY A 48 1.49 5.36 -12.47
N PHE A 49 2.22 6.47 -12.49
CA PHE A 49 2.97 6.97 -11.32
C PHE A 49 2.02 7.37 -10.18
N LEU A 50 0.92 8.02 -10.54
CA LEU A 50 -0.14 8.46 -9.62
C LEU A 50 -0.80 7.29 -8.89
N VAL A 51 -1.19 6.24 -9.62
CA VAL A 51 -1.74 5.02 -9.01
C VAL A 51 -0.69 4.31 -8.15
N GLY A 52 0.57 4.33 -8.62
CA GLY A 52 1.77 4.01 -7.84
C GLY A 52 1.77 4.58 -6.44
N VAL A 53 1.81 5.90 -6.36
CA VAL A 53 1.89 6.64 -5.11
C VAL A 53 0.65 6.40 -4.23
N ALA A 54 -0.55 6.46 -4.80
CA ALA A 54 -1.80 6.27 -4.06
C ALA A 54 -1.85 4.92 -3.35
N LEU A 55 -1.38 3.86 -4.02
CA LEU A 55 -1.42 2.52 -3.49
C LEU A 55 -0.34 2.27 -2.43
N VAL A 56 0.88 2.80 -2.63
CA VAL A 56 1.94 2.77 -1.59
C VAL A 56 1.45 3.46 -0.31
N VAL A 57 0.83 4.64 -0.45
CA VAL A 57 0.22 5.36 0.69
C VAL A 57 -0.87 4.52 1.35
N GLY A 58 -1.72 3.86 0.56
CA GLY A 58 -2.75 2.95 1.07
C GLY A 58 -2.18 1.76 1.85
N VAL A 59 -1.13 1.12 1.35
CA VAL A 59 -0.46 -0.01 2.04
C VAL A 59 0.20 0.45 3.33
N ILE A 60 0.92 1.58 3.32
CA ILE A 60 1.53 2.14 4.53
C ILE A 60 0.45 2.49 5.55
N SER A 61 -0.58 3.23 5.14
CA SER A 61 -1.68 3.65 6.04
C SER A 61 -2.45 2.46 6.62
N GLY A 62 -2.78 1.47 5.79
CA GLY A 62 -3.42 0.23 6.22
C GLY A 62 -2.54 -0.59 7.16
N GLY A 63 -1.25 -0.73 6.85
CA GLY A 63 -0.26 -1.39 7.70
C GLY A 63 -0.11 -0.71 9.06
N CYS A 64 -0.01 0.63 9.08
CA CYS A 64 0.03 1.43 10.31
C CYS A 64 -1.27 1.28 11.12
N SER A 65 -2.43 1.31 10.46
CA SER A 65 -3.73 1.13 11.12
C SER A 65 -3.84 -0.26 11.74
N VAL A 66 -3.42 -1.31 11.02
CA VAL A 66 -3.36 -2.67 11.57
C VAL A 66 -2.35 -2.76 12.71
N ALA A 67 -1.18 -2.13 12.62
CA ALA A 67 -0.20 -2.14 13.70
C ALA A 67 -0.73 -1.47 14.98
N LEU A 68 -1.44 -0.34 14.83
CA LEU A 68 -2.07 0.37 15.95
C LEU A 68 -3.25 -0.40 16.55
N LEU A 69 -4.09 -1.01 15.71
CA LEU A 69 -5.31 -1.71 16.15
C LEU A 69 -5.06 -3.16 16.61
N ALA A 70 -4.08 -3.84 16.01
CA ALA A 70 -3.70 -5.21 16.37
C ALA A 70 -2.65 -5.24 17.50
N GLY A 71 -2.13 -4.09 17.91
CA GLY A 71 -1.28 -3.96 19.08
C GLY A 71 -2.06 -4.21 20.36
N ARG A 72 -2.30 -5.49 20.69
CA ARG A 72 -2.13 -6.16 22.01
C ARG A 72 -2.75 -7.57 22.04
N PRO A 73 -2.05 -8.62 21.60
CA PRO A 73 -2.06 -9.88 22.32
C PRO A 73 -1.04 -9.79 23.48
N ASP A 74 -1.38 -10.28 24.65
CA ASP A 74 -0.50 -10.41 25.83
C ASP A 74 -0.31 -9.18 26.72
N GLN A 75 -1.40 -8.82 27.42
CA GLN A 75 -1.27 -8.64 28.87
C GLN A 75 -1.24 -10.04 29.49
N LEU A 76 -0.05 -10.59 29.76
CA LEU A 76 0.09 -11.80 30.56
C LEU A 76 -0.59 -11.57 31.93
N PRO A 77 -1.60 -12.36 32.32
CA PRO A 77 -2.07 -12.37 33.69
C PRO A 77 -1.13 -13.25 34.52
N GLY A 78 -0.61 -12.69 35.61
CA GLY A 78 -0.16 -13.45 36.78
C GLY A 78 1.18 -14.18 36.65
N ARG A 79 2.24 -13.53 37.14
CA ARG A 79 3.20 -14.27 37.96
C ARG A 79 2.59 -14.39 39.34
N GLU A 80 2.24 -15.61 39.74
CA GLU A 80 2.22 -16.06 41.13
C GLU A 80 2.97 -17.39 41.20
#